data_AF-A0A7S7MSB3-F1
#
_entry.id   AF-A0A7S7MSB3-F1
#
_cell.length_a   1.000
_cell.length_b   1.000
_cell.length_c   1.000
_cell.angle_alpha   90.00
_cell.angle_beta   90.00
_cell.angle_gamma   90.00
#
_symmetry.space_group_name_H-M   'P 1'
#
loop_
_entity.id
_entity.type
_entity.pdbx_description
1 polymer ?
#
loop_
_entity_poly.entity_id
_entity_poly.type
_entity_poly.pdbx_seq_one_letter_code
_entity_poly.pdbx_strand_id
1 'polypeptide(L)'
;MANQIDELEKILGGKLERSDARVIPGTDGAATREAMYFSDDGKNKFRKQFKNITCFADPTNATSGGINEAGCSITPLGGPLFHAVIYHGDINGWRKDIKVGAEGLGLLLARIEDDQFVISDGRSIPLSECKIEFS
;
A
#
# COMPACT_ATOMS: atom_id res chain seq x y z
N MET A 1 19.48 20.75 14.48
CA MET A 1 18.69 19.64 13.91
C MET A 1 19.12 19.31 12.48
N ALA A 2 19.07 20.23 11.50
CA ALA A 2 19.50 19.94 10.12
C ALA A 2 20.90 19.29 10.03
N ASN A 3 21.90 19.88 10.71
CA ASN A 3 23.28 19.37 10.74
C ASN A 3 23.43 17.93 11.26
N GLN A 4 22.56 17.48 12.18
CA GLN A 4 22.61 16.11 12.72
C GLN A 4 22.03 15.09 11.74
N ILE A 5 21.02 15.50 10.96
CA ILE A 5 20.41 14.60 9.97
C ILE A 5 21.38 14.40 8.79
N ASP A 6 22.06 15.46 8.36
CA ASP A 6 23.05 15.37 7.28
C ASP A 6 24.25 14.49 7.65
N GLU A 7 24.69 14.53 8.93
CA GLU A 7 25.70 13.60 9.45
C GLU A 7 25.21 12.14 9.46
N LEU A 8 23.95 11.90 9.88
CA LEU A 8 23.35 10.57 9.85
C LEU A 8 23.22 10.03 8.41
N GLU A 9 22.78 10.84 7.46
CA GLU A 9 22.67 10.45 6.05
C GLU A 9 24.04 10.09 5.45
N LYS A 10 25.10 10.82 5.83
CA LYS A 10 26.48 10.47 5.46
C LYS A 10 26.91 9.12 6.04
N ILE A 11 26.59 8.85 7.31
CA ILE A 11 26.92 7.58 7.96
C ILE A 11 26.17 6.41 7.30
N LEU A 12 24.90 6.62 6.96
CA LEU A 12 24.03 5.60 6.36
C LEU A 12 24.26 5.42 4.85
N GLY A 13 24.97 6.34 4.20
CA GLY A 13 25.24 6.29 2.75
C GLY A 13 24.00 6.56 1.89
N GLY A 14 22.99 7.24 2.44
CA GLY A 14 21.71 7.47 1.77
C GLY A 14 20.91 8.57 2.44
N LYS A 15 19.97 9.17 1.70
CA LYS A 15 19.06 10.17 2.24
C LYS A 15 17.99 9.52 3.11
N LEU A 16 17.67 10.16 4.22
CA LEU A 16 16.52 9.81 5.04
C LEU A 16 15.27 10.42 4.40
N GLU A 17 14.18 9.67 4.42
CA GLU A 17 12.90 10.11 3.87
C GLU A 17 12.42 11.37 4.59
N ARG A 18 12.04 12.39 3.81
CA ARG A 18 11.49 13.66 4.32
C ARG A 18 9.98 13.67 4.12
N SER A 19 9.25 14.34 5.01
CA SER A 19 7.78 14.38 4.97
C SER A 19 7.22 15.01 3.70
N ASP A 20 7.93 15.97 3.11
CA ASP A 20 7.61 16.65 1.85
C ASP A 20 8.08 15.90 0.59
N ALA A 21 8.86 14.82 0.78
CA ALA A 21 9.36 13.98 -0.31
C ALA A 21 8.57 12.67 -0.46
N ARG A 22 7.47 12.48 0.30
CA ARG A 22 6.66 11.27 0.24
C ARG A 22 5.96 11.15 -1.10
N VAL A 23 6.11 9.99 -1.73
CA VAL A 23 5.49 9.65 -3.00
C VAL A 23 4.30 8.73 -2.73
N ILE A 24 3.21 8.90 -3.49
CA ILE A 24 2.04 8.03 -3.40
C ILE A 24 2.45 6.61 -3.85
N PRO A 25 2.27 5.56 -3.02
CA PRO A 25 2.63 4.21 -3.41
C PRO A 25 1.97 3.77 -4.73
N GLY A 26 2.79 3.34 -5.69
CA GLY A 26 2.33 2.94 -7.02
C GLY A 26 2.45 4.01 -8.11
N THR A 27 2.91 5.23 -7.77
CA THR A 27 3.23 6.27 -8.79
C THR A 27 4.73 6.39 -9.08
N ASP A 28 5.58 5.70 -8.33
CA ASP A 28 7.04 5.81 -8.41
C ASP A 28 7.69 4.91 -9.49
N GLY A 29 6.91 4.07 -10.16
CA GLY A 29 7.39 3.19 -11.22
C GLY A 29 8.45 2.17 -10.77
N ALA A 30 8.49 1.84 -9.48
CA ALA A 30 9.51 0.95 -8.94
C ALA A 30 9.37 -0.48 -9.49
N ALA A 31 10.40 -0.99 -10.17
CA ALA A 31 10.35 -2.30 -10.83
C ALA A 31 10.44 -3.49 -9.86
N THR A 32 10.95 -3.28 -8.63
CA THR A 32 11.24 -4.37 -7.67
C THR A 32 10.15 -4.57 -6.62
N ARG A 33 9.11 -3.73 -6.63
CA ARG A 33 8.02 -3.74 -5.65
C ARG A 33 6.72 -3.34 -6.32
N GLU A 34 5.60 -3.81 -5.81
CA GLU A 34 4.28 -3.36 -6.22
C GLU A 34 3.54 -2.72 -5.04
N ALA A 35 2.67 -1.77 -5.36
CA ALA A 35 1.74 -1.19 -4.41
C ALA A 35 0.32 -1.68 -4.67
N MET A 36 -0.42 -1.93 -3.60
CA MET A 36 -1.84 -2.23 -3.65
C MET A 36 -2.55 -1.55 -2.50
N TYR A 37 -3.83 -1.32 -2.66
CA TYR A 37 -4.69 -0.69 -1.68
C TYR A 37 -5.80 -1.66 -1.31
N PHE A 38 -6.13 -1.77 -0.03
CA PHE A 38 -7.32 -2.52 0.43
C PHE A 38 -8.24 -1.62 1.25
N SER A 39 -9.55 -1.77 1.08
CA SER A 39 -10.54 -0.96 1.79
C SER A 39 -10.53 -1.25 3.29
N ASP A 40 -10.65 -0.22 4.12
CA ASP A 40 -10.89 -0.34 5.56
C ASP A 40 -12.23 -1.03 5.83
N ASP A 41 -12.26 -2.00 6.75
CA ASP A 41 -13.46 -2.81 7.05
C ASP A 41 -14.38 -2.18 8.10
N GLY A 42 -13.95 -1.10 8.76
CA GLY A 42 -14.63 -0.41 9.85
C GLY A 42 -14.83 -1.25 11.12
N LYS A 43 -14.30 -2.47 11.17
CA LYS A 43 -14.55 -3.48 12.22
C LYS A 43 -13.32 -3.70 13.09
N ASN A 44 -12.13 -3.60 12.52
CA ASN A 44 -10.87 -3.89 13.18
C ASN A 44 -9.92 -2.69 13.17
N LYS A 45 -8.96 -2.68 14.10
CA LYS A 45 -7.81 -1.78 13.97
C LYS A 45 -6.98 -2.19 12.75
N PHE A 46 -6.41 -1.22 12.05
CA PHE A 46 -5.56 -1.42 10.87
C PHE A 46 -4.61 -2.63 11.01
N ARG A 47 -3.79 -2.68 12.07
CA ARG A 47 -2.81 -3.77 12.28
C ARG A 47 -3.43 -5.18 12.25
N LYS A 48 -4.66 -5.32 12.78
CA LYS A 48 -5.38 -6.59 12.76
C LYS A 48 -5.95 -6.88 11.38
N GLN A 49 -6.53 -5.88 10.71
CA GLN A 49 -7.02 -6.04 9.34
C GLN A 49 -5.90 -6.38 8.36
N PHE A 50 -4.77 -5.66 8.43
CA PHE A 50 -3.55 -5.93 7.68
C PHE A 50 -3.11 -7.39 7.88
N LYS A 51 -2.98 -7.85 9.13
CA LYS A 51 -2.65 -9.26 9.40
C LYS A 51 -3.68 -10.22 8.80
N ASN A 52 -4.96 -9.92 8.93
CA ASN A 52 -6.03 -10.78 8.42
C ASN A 52 -5.98 -10.92 6.90
N ILE A 53 -5.72 -9.83 6.16
CA ILE A 53 -5.63 -9.88 4.69
C ILE A 53 -4.33 -10.54 4.22
N THR A 54 -3.18 -10.23 4.84
CA THR A 54 -1.87 -10.74 4.39
C THR A 54 -1.58 -12.16 4.82
N CYS A 55 -2.29 -12.68 5.83
CA CYS A 55 -2.13 -14.04 6.34
C CYS A 55 -3.42 -14.86 6.21
N PHE A 56 -4.30 -14.51 5.27
CA PHE A 56 -5.56 -15.22 5.05
C PHE A 56 -5.33 -16.59 4.41
N ALA A 57 -4.46 -16.66 3.41
CA ALA A 57 -4.17 -17.90 2.70
C ALA A 57 -3.30 -18.83 3.55
N ASP A 58 -3.71 -20.09 3.64
CA ASP A 58 -2.97 -21.15 4.32
C ASP A 58 -2.96 -22.43 3.45
N PRO A 59 -1.79 -22.86 2.93
CA PRO A 59 -0.50 -22.19 3.02
C PRO A 59 -0.46 -20.89 2.19
N THR A 60 0.46 -19.99 2.52
CA THR A 60 0.72 -18.77 1.74
C THR A 60 1.17 -19.11 0.32
N ASN A 61 0.71 -18.35 -0.67
CA ASN A 61 1.14 -18.51 -2.06
C ASN A 61 2.50 -17.86 -2.31
N ALA A 62 2.81 -16.76 -1.61
CA ALA A 62 4.14 -16.13 -1.66
C ALA A 62 5.21 -17.06 -1.07
N THR A 63 6.28 -17.27 -1.83
CA THR A 63 7.41 -18.12 -1.44
C THR A 63 8.63 -17.34 -0.96
N SER A 64 8.69 -16.03 -1.22
CA SER A 64 9.80 -15.17 -0.82
C SER A 64 9.40 -13.69 -0.76
N GLY A 65 10.23 -12.89 -0.08
CA GLY A 65 10.05 -11.45 0.04
C GLY A 65 9.18 -11.05 1.24
N GLY A 66 8.47 -9.94 1.12
CA GLY A 66 7.69 -9.38 2.22
C GLY A 66 6.66 -8.36 1.76
N ILE A 67 5.71 -8.09 2.66
CA ILE A 67 4.65 -7.10 2.52
C ILE A 67 4.64 -6.18 3.73
N ASN A 68 4.55 -4.88 3.49
CA ASN A 68 4.58 -3.85 4.52
C ASN A 68 3.44 -2.84 4.31
N GLU A 69 2.98 -2.23 5.40
CA GLU A 69 2.22 -0.98 5.35
C GLU A 69 3.08 0.11 4.71
N ALA A 70 2.50 0.91 3.81
CA ALA A 70 3.21 1.97 3.09
C ALA A 70 2.96 3.39 3.63
N GLY A 71 2.32 3.52 4.80
CA GLY A 71 2.09 4.81 5.47
C GLY A 71 1.28 5.81 4.64
N CYS A 72 0.43 5.31 3.74
CA CYS A 72 -0.39 6.10 2.83
C CYS A 72 -1.81 5.54 2.80
N SER A 73 -2.78 6.43 2.80
CA SER A 73 -4.19 6.12 2.67
C SER A 73 -4.85 6.99 1.61
N ILE A 74 -5.79 6.41 0.88
CA ILE A 74 -6.55 7.08 -0.18
C ILE A 74 -8.03 6.91 0.11
N THR A 75 -8.78 8.00 0.08
CA THR A 75 -10.24 7.99 0.17
C THR A 75 -10.81 8.64 -1.08
N PRO A 76 -11.43 7.87 -2.00
CA PRO A 76 -12.15 8.45 -3.13
C PRO A 76 -13.35 9.26 -2.66
N LEU A 77 -13.77 10.27 -3.43
CA LEU A 77 -14.92 11.09 -3.07
C LEU A 77 -16.19 10.24 -2.86
N GLY A 78 -16.71 10.23 -1.63
CA GLY A 78 -17.88 9.41 -1.26
C GLY A 78 -17.62 7.90 -1.18
N GLY A 79 -16.36 7.47 -1.30
CA GLY A 79 -15.93 6.07 -1.19
C GLY A 79 -15.38 5.70 0.19
N PRO A 80 -15.06 4.41 0.40
CA PRO A 80 -14.41 3.98 1.64
C PRO A 80 -12.95 4.43 1.69
N LEU A 81 -12.37 4.41 2.89
CA LEU A 81 -10.94 4.56 3.11
C LEU A 81 -10.20 3.33 2.55
N PHE A 82 -9.05 3.53 1.93
CA PHE A 82 -8.14 2.46 1.53
C PHE A 82 -6.76 2.65 2.17
N HIS A 83 -6.11 1.54 2.52
CA HIS A 83 -4.74 1.52 3.05
C HIS A 83 -3.77 0.96 2.03
N ALA A 84 -2.66 1.67 1.83
CA ALA A 84 -1.59 1.24 0.96
C ALA A 84 -0.71 0.17 1.62
N VAL A 85 -0.39 -0.85 0.82
CA VAL A 85 0.64 -1.85 1.12
C VAL A 85 1.61 -1.92 -0.04
N ILE A 86 2.86 -2.22 0.30
CA ILE A 86 3.92 -2.48 -0.67
C ILE A 86 4.47 -3.88 -0.44
N TYR A 87 4.65 -4.64 -1.50
CA TYR A 87 5.21 -5.97 -1.44
C TYR A 87 6.30 -6.18 -2.50
N HIS A 88 7.26 -7.05 -2.21
CA HIS A 88 8.43 -7.33 -3.04
C HIS A 88 8.82 -8.82 -2.97
N GLY A 89 9.76 -9.25 -3.81
CA GLY A 89 10.18 -10.65 -3.91
C GLY A 89 9.24 -11.45 -4.81
N ASP A 90 8.45 -12.35 -4.24
CA ASP A 90 7.43 -13.10 -4.99
C ASP A 90 6.16 -12.27 -5.22
N ILE A 91 6.26 -11.30 -6.13
CA ILE A 91 5.17 -10.37 -6.49
C ILE A 91 3.88 -11.11 -6.86
N ASN A 92 3.99 -12.20 -7.62
CA ASN A 92 2.82 -12.96 -8.08
C ASN A 92 2.16 -13.71 -6.91
N GLY A 93 2.96 -14.33 -6.04
CA GLY A 93 2.47 -14.98 -4.84
C GLY A 93 1.78 -14.00 -3.89
N TRP A 94 2.41 -12.86 -3.61
CA TRP A 94 1.81 -11.81 -2.77
C TRP A 94 0.52 -11.26 -3.35
N ARG A 95 0.47 -10.98 -4.66
CA ARG A 95 -0.76 -10.52 -5.33
C ARG A 95 -1.90 -11.52 -5.17
N LYS A 96 -1.59 -12.82 -5.27
CA LYS A 96 -2.58 -13.88 -5.08
C LYS A 96 -3.05 -13.97 -3.63
N ASP A 97 -2.14 -13.89 -2.66
CA ASP A 97 -2.47 -13.90 -1.23
C ASP A 97 -3.37 -12.73 -0.84
N ILE A 98 -3.04 -11.52 -1.27
CA ILE A 98 -3.85 -10.32 -1.03
C ILE A 98 -5.24 -10.46 -1.66
N LYS A 99 -5.31 -10.97 -2.89
CA LYS A 99 -6.59 -11.19 -3.59
C LYS A 99 -7.48 -12.18 -2.84
N VAL A 100 -6.94 -13.33 -2.45
CA VAL A 100 -7.67 -14.35 -1.67
C VAL A 100 -8.12 -13.78 -0.32
N GLY A 101 -7.24 -13.02 0.36
CA GLY A 101 -7.58 -12.36 1.62
C GLY A 101 -8.68 -11.32 1.47
N ALA A 102 -8.63 -10.49 0.44
CA ALA A 102 -9.67 -9.50 0.18
C ALA A 102 -11.01 -10.15 -0.13
N GLU A 103 -11.05 -11.16 -1.00
CA GLU A 103 -12.26 -11.91 -1.34
C GLU A 103 -12.86 -12.57 -0.09
N GLY A 104 -12.04 -13.25 0.72
CA GLY A 104 -12.49 -13.93 1.93
C GLY A 104 -12.97 -12.98 3.05
N LEU A 105 -12.52 -11.73 3.06
CA LEU A 105 -12.92 -10.71 4.01
C LEU A 105 -13.98 -9.74 3.46
N GLY A 106 -14.34 -9.86 2.18
CA GLY A 106 -15.27 -8.94 1.51
C GLY A 106 -14.72 -7.52 1.35
N LEU A 107 -13.42 -7.38 1.13
CA LEU A 107 -12.74 -6.09 0.93
C LEU A 107 -12.60 -5.75 -0.55
N LEU A 108 -12.62 -4.45 -0.84
CA LEU A 108 -12.25 -3.94 -2.15
C LEU A 108 -10.73 -3.80 -2.22
N LEU A 109 -10.18 -4.16 -3.37
CA LEU A 109 -8.80 -3.86 -3.72
C LEU A 109 -8.76 -2.66 -4.67
N ALA A 110 -7.67 -1.92 -4.64
CA ALA A 110 -7.43 -0.85 -5.58
C ALA A 110 -5.95 -0.72 -5.92
N ARG A 111 -5.68 -0.08 -7.04
CA ARG A 111 -4.33 0.22 -7.53
C ARG A 111 -4.35 1.54 -8.30
N ILE A 112 -3.17 2.07 -8.58
CA ILE A 112 -3.01 3.26 -9.40
C ILE A 112 -2.59 2.84 -10.80
N GLU A 113 -3.31 3.32 -11.82
CA GLU A 113 -3.00 3.14 -13.24
C GLU A 113 -3.23 4.47 -13.95
N ASP A 114 -2.22 5.04 -14.62
CA ASP A 114 -2.32 6.29 -15.39
C ASP A 114 -3.05 7.45 -14.64
N ASP A 115 -2.59 7.75 -13.42
CA ASP A 115 -3.20 8.74 -12.50
C ASP A 115 -4.66 8.47 -12.09
N GLN A 116 -5.15 7.25 -12.32
CA GLN A 116 -6.45 6.77 -11.86
C GLN A 116 -6.31 5.82 -10.69
N PHE A 117 -7.15 6.00 -9.68
CA PHE A 117 -7.39 5.04 -8.62
C PHE A 117 -8.44 4.02 -9.07
N VAL A 118 -7.96 2.87 -9.52
CA VAL A 118 -8.77 1.77 -10.08
C VAL A 118 -9.15 0.80 -8.98
N ILE A 119 -10.45 0.66 -8.72
CA ILE A 119 -11.02 -0.17 -7.66
C ILE A 119 -11.55 -1.47 -8.28
N SER A 120 -11.44 -2.58 -7.54
CA SER A 120 -11.81 -3.94 -7.97
C SER A 120 -13.29 -4.12 -8.29
N ASP A 121 -14.15 -3.18 -7.91
CA ASP A 121 -15.57 -3.14 -8.29
C ASP A 121 -15.84 -2.48 -9.64
N GLY A 122 -14.78 -2.07 -10.36
CA GLY A 122 -14.84 -1.48 -11.69
C GLY A 122 -14.85 0.04 -11.72
N ARG A 123 -14.86 0.71 -10.56
CA ARG A 123 -14.71 2.17 -10.51
C ARG A 123 -13.27 2.58 -10.85
N SER A 124 -13.14 3.66 -11.61
CA SER A 124 -11.87 4.33 -11.89
C SER A 124 -12.05 5.80 -11.57
N ILE A 125 -11.26 6.32 -10.64
CA ILE A 125 -11.43 7.67 -10.10
C ILE A 125 -10.12 8.44 -10.26
N PRO A 126 -10.11 9.65 -10.84
CA PRO A 126 -8.89 10.44 -10.93
C PRO A 126 -8.27 10.65 -9.54
N LEU A 127 -6.96 10.50 -9.40
CA LEU A 127 -6.28 10.73 -8.12
C LEU A 127 -6.51 12.15 -7.58
N SER A 128 -6.70 13.13 -8.46
CA SER A 128 -7.05 14.52 -8.11
C SER A 128 -8.39 14.65 -7.38
N GLU A 129 -9.29 13.66 -7.52
CA GLU A 129 -10.58 13.60 -6.83
C GLU A 129 -10.54 12.75 -5.55
N CYS A 130 -9.36 12.22 -5.20
CA CYS A 130 -9.15 11.43 -4.00
C CYS A 130 -8.49 12.28 -2.90
N LYS A 131 -8.90 12.05 -1.66
CA LYS A 131 -8.18 12.53 -0.49
C LYS A 131 -7.02 11.59 -0.20
N ILE A 132 -5.80 12.12 -0.17
CA ILE A 132 -4.57 11.36 0.11
C ILE A 132 -4.02 11.80 1.47
N GLU A 133 -3.72 10.83 2.33
CA GLU A 133 -3.19 11.07 3.67
C GLU A 133 -1.95 10.20 3.92
N PHE A 134 -0.96 10.77 4.59
CA PHE A 134 0.32 10.15 4.92
C PHE A 134 0.47 10.07 6.44
N SER A 135 0.86 8.91 6.98
CA SER A 135 0.97 8.64 8.43
C SER A 135 2.38 8.60 9.01
#